data_AF-I3DWP4-F1
#
_entry.id   AF-I3DWP4-F1
#
_cell.length_a   1.000
_cell.length_b   1.000
_cell.length_c   1.000
_cell.angle_alpha   90.00
_cell.angle_beta   90.00
_cell.angle_gamma   90.00
#
_symmetry.space_group_name_H-M   'P 1'
#
loop_
_entity.id
_entity.type
_entity.pdbx_description
1 polymer ?
#
loop_
_entity_poly.entity_id
_entity_poly.type
_entity_poly.pdbx_seq_one_letter_code
_entity_poly.pdbx_strand_id
1 'polypeptide(L)'
;MRAIAAIVMLAVFLLAPFTVFAEQTPPIDKLDEISDEALQMVKLRRYDDAKIILEYFSKQFLTFTIKEKSLSMDELRIITVAHKDALEATVSAAMPYEERINRVTKFRLVVDAVTSTHQPLWAEMEGPIMSAFNSVKQSVYNGDNEHFHSNLNSFLSLYEVIYPSMRLDIPPERMEKVDARVNFIDQFRPQVLSQASSQQELEALQLDLQKIFDEMNEDEADPSLWWVMISTGSIIILTLSYVGWRKYRGDREKERNRSRELKD
;
A
#
# COMPACT_ATOMS: atom_id res chain seq x y z
N MET A 1 44.18 -10.16 37.00
CA MET A 1 44.60 -9.21 35.93
C MET A 1 44.19 -9.65 34.52
N ARG A 2 44.39 -10.90 34.10
CA ARG A 2 44.03 -11.39 32.74
C ARG A 2 42.52 -11.32 32.41
N ALA A 3 41.63 -11.61 33.36
CA ALA A 3 40.18 -11.55 33.15
C ALA A 3 39.65 -10.12 33.01
N ILE A 4 40.19 -9.17 33.76
CA ILE A 4 39.79 -7.75 33.68
C ILE A 4 40.26 -7.15 32.34
N ALA A 5 41.47 -7.50 31.89
CA ALA A 5 41.96 -7.10 30.58
C ALA A 5 41.09 -7.64 29.43
N ALA A 6 40.60 -8.88 29.54
CA ALA A 6 39.70 -9.48 28.55
C ALA A 6 38.33 -8.77 28.49
N ILE A 7 37.77 -8.39 29.65
CA ILE A 7 36.50 -7.67 29.73
C ILE A 7 36.62 -6.25 29.15
N VAL A 8 37.72 -5.56 29.44
CA VAL A 8 37.98 -4.22 28.89
C VAL A 8 38.18 -4.30 27.36
N MET A 9 38.86 -5.32 26.86
CA MET A 9 39.04 -5.52 25.42
C MET A 9 37.71 -5.81 24.69
N LEU A 10 36.82 -6.60 25.31
CA LEU A 10 35.49 -6.87 24.78
C LEU A 10 34.59 -5.61 24.77
N ALA A 11 34.66 -4.81 25.84
CA ALA A 11 33.92 -3.55 25.94
C ALA A 11 34.38 -2.52 24.91
N VAL A 12 35.69 -2.45 24.62
CA VAL A 12 36.24 -1.59 23.56
C VAL A 12 35.82 -2.07 22.17
N PHE A 13 35.71 -3.38 21.95
CA PHE A 13 35.24 -3.94 20.67
C PHE A 13 33.74 -3.66 20.42
N LEU A 14 32.92 -3.64 21.48
CA LEU A 14 31.50 -3.30 21.40
C LEU A 14 31.22 -1.80 21.23
N LEU A 15 32.17 -0.93 21.61
CA LEU A 15 32.08 0.53 21.45
C LEU A 15 32.77 1.04 20.18
N ALA A 16 33.33 0.14 19.36
CA ALA A 16 33.89 0.52 18.07
C ALA A 16 32.75 1.02 17.16
N PRO A 17 32.82 2.24 16.61
CA PRO A 17 31.80 2.74 15.72
C PRO A 17 31.82 1.89 14.45
N PHE A 18 30.79 1.07 14.26
CA PHE A 18 30.51 0.47 12.96
C PHE A 18 30.19 1.62 12.01
N THR A 19 31.15 1.97 11.15
CA THR A 19 30.90 2.87 10.03
C THR A 19 30.05 2.11 9.03
N VAL A 20 28.73 2.20 9.19
CA VAL A 20 27.79 1.81 8.15
C VAL A 20 27.92 2.88 7.07
N PHE A 21 28.57 2.53 5.96
CA PHE A 21 28.46 3.32 4.74
C PHE A 21 27.00 3.20 4.30
N ALA A 22 26.26 4.31 4.33
CA ALA A 22 24.97 4.38 3.68
C ALA A 22 25.21 4.06 2.20
N GLU A 23 24.75 2.89 1.77
CA GLU A 23 24.67 2.54 0.37
C GLU A 23 23.82 3.63 -0.30
N GLN A 24 24.34 4.21 -1.39
CA GLN A 24 23.63 5.26 -2.11
C GLN A 24 22.26 4.69 -2.47
N THR A 25 21.18 5.38 -2.08
CA THR A 25 19.82 4.93 -2.36
C THR A 25 19.73 4.50 -3.83
N PRO A 26 19.26 3.29 -4.12
CA PRO A 26 19.08 2.83 -5.49
C PRO A 26 18.47 3.94 -6.35
N PRO A 27 18.98 4.17 -7.57
CA PRO A 27 18.44 5.20 -8.46
C PRO A 27 16.92 5.07 -8.69
N ILE A 28 16.37 3.87 -8.49
CA ILE A 28 14.95 3.54 -8.61
C ILE A 28 14.10 4.03 -7.43
N ASP A 29 14.54 3.84 -6.17
CA ASP A 29 13.84 4.31 -4.97
C ASP A 29 13.67 5.83 -4.95
N LYS A 30 14.63 6.54 -5.57
CA LYS A 30 14.58 7.99 -5.72
C LYS A 30 13.42 8.44 -6.63
N LEU A 31 13.01 7.62 -7.60
CA LEU A 31 11.89 7.96 -8.48
C LEU A 31 10.57 7.95 -7.71
N ASP A 32 10.39 6.98 -6.82
CA ASP A 32 9.23 6.89 -5.95
C ASP A 32 9.13 8.13 -5.02
N GLU A 33 10.23 8.49 -4.35
CA GLU A 33 10.29 9.68 -3.48
C GLU A 33 9.90 10.98 -4.22
N ILE A 34 10.43 11.18 -5.43
CA ILE A 34 10.11 12.35 -6.26
C ILE A 34 8.62 12.37 -6.64
N SER A 35 8.05 11.19 -6.93
CA SER A 35 6.64 11.06 -7.30
C SER A 35 5.71 11.37 -6.12
N ASP A 36 6.08 10.95 -4.90
CA ASP A 36 5.35 11.31 -3.68
C ASP A 36 5.46 12.80 -3.39
N GLU A 37 6.66 13.39 -3.46
CA GLU A 37 6.86 14.82 -3.20
C GLU A 37 6.02 15.69 -4.16
N ALA A 38 5.96 15.31 -5.44
CA ALA A 38 5.10 15.97 -6.42
C ALA A 38 3.62 15.93 -6.00
N LEU A 39 3.13 14.77 -5.54
CA LEU A 39 1.77 14.62 -5.05
C LEU A 39 1.52 15.49 -3.81
N GLN A 40 2.46 15.53 -2.86
CA GLN A 40 2.34 16.38 -1.67
C GLN A 40 2.26 17.87 -2.05
N MET A 41 3.06 18.34 -3.00
CA MET A 41 2.98 19.73 -3.46
C MET A 41 1.64 20.07 -4.09
N VAL A 42 1.05 19.17 -4.90
CA VAL A 42 -0.30 19.37 -5.44
C VAL A 42 -1.37 19.38 -4.35
N LYS A 43 -1.28 18.50 -3.34
CA LYS A 43 -2.16 18.51 -2.15
C LYS A 43 -2.08 19.84 -1.39
N LEU A 44 -0.89 20.43 -1.30
CA LEU A 44 -0.65 21.74 -0.69
C LEU A 44 -0.99 22.92 -1.63
N ARG A 45 -1.53 22.66 -2.83
CA ARG A 45 -1.82 23.66 -3.88
C ARG A 45 -0.60 24.45 -4.35
N ARG A 46 0.60 23.91 -4.14
CA ARG A 46 1.89 24.46 -4.58
C ARG A 46 2.22 23.95 -5.98
N TYR A 47 1.43 24.36 -6.97
CA TYR A 47 1.52 23.79 -8.32
C TYR A 47 2.83 24.10 -9.04
N ASP A 48 3.40 25.29 -8.84
CA ASP A 48 4.69 25.66 -9.42
C ASP A 48 5.83 24.78 -8.87
N ASP A 49 5.80 24.45 -7.58
CA ASP A 49 6.78 23.56 -6.96
C ASP A 49 6.60 22.11 -7.45
N ALA A 50 5.35 21.64 -7.53
CA ALA A 50 5.03 20.32 -8.10
C ALA A 50 5.55 20.20 -9.54
N LYS A 51 5.41 21.24 -10.35
CA LYS A 51 5.93 21.29 -11.73
C LYS A 51 7.44 21.10 -11.76
N ILE A 52 8.19 21.82 -10.92
CA ILE A 52 9.66 21.72 -10.85
C ILE A 52 10.08 20.30 -10.47
N ILE A 53 9.39 19.68 -9.50
CA ILE A 53 9.64 18.30 -9.06
C ILE A 53 9.37 17.30 -10.20
N LEU A 54 8.25 17.45 -10.93
CA LEU A 54 7.93 16.58 -12.07
C LEU A 54 8.91 16.75 -13.24
N GLU A 55 9.40 17.97 -13.50
CA GLU A 55 10.46 18.20 -14.49
C GLU A 55 11.79 17.57 -14.06
N TYR A 56 12.08 17.56 -12.74
CA TYR A 56 13.24 16.87 -12.19
C TYR A 56 13.11 15.35 -12.32
N PHE A 57 11.93 14.78 -12.06
CA PHE A 57 11.63 13.36 -12.29
C PHE A 57 12.05 12.92 -13.70
N SER A 58 11.62 13.66 -14.73
CA SER A 58 11.91 13.31 -16.13
C SER A 58 13.42 13.15 -16.40
N LYS A 59 14.25 14.02 -15.79
CA LYS A 59 15.72 13.94 -15.93
C LYS A 59 16.30 12.72 -15.22
N GLN A 60 15.79 12.40 -14.03
CA GLN A 60 16.24 11.22 -13.28
C GLN A 60 15.81 9.93 -13.98
N PHE A 61 14.56 9.87 -14.44
CA PHE A 61 13.99 8.74 -15.15
C PHE A 61 14.78 8.39 -16.42
N LEU A 62 15.14 9.37 -17.25
CA LEU A 62 16.00 9.14 -18.41
C LEU A 62 17.37 8.54 -18.04
N THR A 63 17.95 9.00 -16.93
CA THR A 63 19.23 8.48 -16.44
C THR A 63 19.10 7.03 -15.97
N PHE A 64 18.00 6.69 -15.31
CA PHE A 64 17.67 5.33 -14.91
C PHE A 64 17.48 4.42 -16.11
N THR A 65 16.62 4.77 -17.07
CA THR A 65 16.34 3.95 -18.27
C THR A 65 17.60 3.66 -19.10
N ILE A 66 18.50 4.63 -19.24
CA ILE A 66 19.77 4.46 -19.98
C ILE A 66 20.71 3.48 -19.27
N LYS A 67 20.72 3.48 -17.93
CA LYS A 67 21.65 2.68 -17.12
C LYS A 67 21.15 1.27 -16.84
N GLU A 68 19.85 1.10 -16.60
CA GLU A 68 19.32 -0.13 -16.00
C GLU A 68 18.56 -1.05 -16.97
N LYS A 69 18.26 -0.62 -18.20
CA LYS A 69 17.75 -1.44 -19.33
C LYS A 69 16.63 -2.45 -18.99
N SER A 70 15.90 -2.25 -17.92
CA SER A 70 14.96 -3.24 -17.35
C SER A 70 13.51 -3.05 -17.81
N LEU A 71 13.14 -1.86 -18.29
CA LEU A 71 11.75 -1.55 -18.65
C LEU A 71 11.40 -1.95 -20.09
N SER A 72 10.24 -2.58 -20.24
CA SER A 72 9.60 -2.85 -21.51
C SER A 72 9.09 -1.56 -22.16
N MET A 73 8.86 -1.61 -23.48
CA MET A 73 8.31 -0.45 -24.20
C MET A 73 6.90 -0.07 -23.74
N ASP A 74 6.10 -1.02 -23.23
CA ASP A 74 4.76 -0.70 -22.73
C ASP A 74 4.82 -0.01 -21.37
N GLU A 75 5.69 -0.46 -20.47
CA GLU A 75 5.96 0.19 -19.17
C GLU A 75 6.46 1.63 -19.37
N LEU A 76 7.42 1.83 -20.27
CA LEU A 76 7.93 3.16 -20.61
C LEU A 76 6.80 4.09 -21.13
N ARG A 77 5.90 3.55 -21.96
CA ARG A 77 4.77 4.30 -22.49
C ARG A 77 3.78 4.66 -21.38
N ILE A 78 3.45 3.73 -20.50
CA ILE A 78 2.53 3.93 -19.37
C ILE A 78 3.06 5.05 -18.45
N ILE A 79 4.34 4.97 -18.04
CA ILE A 79 4.98 5.99 -17.20
C ILE A 79 5.01 7.36 -17.89
N THR A 80 5.37 7.40 -19.17
CA THR A 80 5.46 8.66 -19.93
C THR A 80 4.10 9.35 -20.05
N VAL A 81 3.03 8.60 -20.29
CA VAL A 81 1.67 9.15 -20.35
C VAL A 81 1.24 9.66 -18.98
N ALA A 82 1.43 8.86 -17.92
CA ALA A 82 1.06 9.26 -16.56
C ALA A 82 1.83 10.52 -16.10
N HIS A 83 3.13 10.61 -16.42
CA HIS A 83 3.97 11.79 -16.15
C HIS A 83 3.46 13.03 -16.87
N LYS A 84 3.11 12.90 -18.16
CA LYS A 84 2.56 14.01 -18.95
C LYS A 84 1.25 14.52 -18.34
N ASP A 85 0.36 13.62 -17.96
CA ASP A 85 -0.93 13.97 -17.36
C ASP A 85 -0.74 14.67 -16.01
N ALA A 86 0.21 14.20 -15.19
CA ALA A 86 0.59 14.85 -13.94
C ALA A 86 1.19 16.24 -14.16
N LEU A 87 2.05 16.41 -15.16
CA LEU A 87 2.61 17.71 -15.49
C LEU A 87 1.53 18.68 -15.96
N GLU A 88 0.60 18.24 -16.80
CA GLU A 88 -0.57 19.02 -17.22
C GLU A 88 -1.39 19.49 -16.01
N ALA A 89 -1.58 18.61 -15.02
CA ALA A 89 -2.29 18.94 -13.79
C ALA A 89 -1.63 20.06 -12.96
N THR A 90 -0.33 20.30 -13.12
CA THR A 90 0.34 21.42 -12.43
C THR A 90 0.22 22.75 -13.17
N VAL A 91 0.00 22.74 -14.48
CA VAL A 91 0.03 23.96 -15.31
C VAL A 91 -1.33 24.41 -15.85
N SER A 92 -2.31 23.50 -15.92
CA SER A 92 -3.64 23.82 -16.42
C SER A 92 -4.29 24.90 -15.55
N ALA A 93 -4.91 25.91 -16.15
CA ALA A 93 -5.64 26.94 -15.39
C ALA A 93 -7.09 26.50 -15.05
N ALA A 94 -7.67 25.62 -15.87
CA ALA A 94 -9.08 25.24 -15.80
C ALA A 94 -9.33 23.91 -15.06
N MET A 95 -8.29 23.12 -14.78
CA MET A 95 -8.45 21.81 -14.17
C MET A 95 -8.93 21.91 -12.70
N PRO A 96 -10.03 21.23 -12.33
CA PRO A 96 -10.50 21.14 -10.94
C PRO A 96 -9.46 20.53 -10.01
N TYR A 97 -9.51 20.88 -8.73
CA TYR A 97 -8.53 20.39 -7.74
C TYR A 97 -8.50 18.86 -7.64
N GLU A 98 -9.66 18.20 -7.53
CA GLU A 98 -9.74 16.74 -7.43
C GLU A 98 -9.14 16.03 -8.66
N GLU A 99 -9.39 16.56 -9.85
CA GLU A 99 -8.81 16.03 -11.09
C GLU A 99 -7.28 16.15 -11.10
N ARG A 100 -6.72 17.24 -10.54
CA ARG A 100 -5.26 17.36 -10.39
C ARG A 100 -4.70 16.31 -9.45
N ILE A 101 -5.37 16.10 -8.32
CA ILE A 101 -4.98 15.09 -7.35
C ILE A 101 -5.03 13.70 -7.99
N ASN A 102 -6.09 13.37 -8.71
CA ASN A 102 -6.23 12.10 -9.42
C ASN A 102 -5.11 11.86 -10.42
N ARG A 103 -4.77 12.85 -11.26
CA ARG A 103 -3.69 12.70 -12.26
C ARG A 103 -2.31 12.51 -11.64
N VAL A 104 -2.00 13.25 -10.58
CA VAL A 104 -0.70 13.08 -9.90
C VAL A 104 -0.67 11.82 -9.03
N THR A 105 -1.82 11.39 -8.49
CA THR A 105 -1.95 10.11 -7.79
C THR A 105 -1.73 8.95 -8.76
N LYS A 106 -2.39 8.96 -9.92
CA LYS A 106 -2.17 8.01 -11.03
C LYS A 106 -0.68 7.89 -11.36
N PHE A 107 0.01 9.02 -11.48
CA PHE A 107 1.45 9.02 -11.73
C PHE A 107 2.26 8.36 -10.60
N ARG A 108 2.02 8.72 -9.33
CA ARG A 108 2.67 8.09 -8.18
C ARG A 108 2.46 6.57 -8.15
N LEU A 109 1.22 6.12 -8.34
CA LEU A 109 0.89 4.69 -8.37
C LEU A 109 1.58 3.96 -9.52
N VAL A 110 1.78 4.62 -10.67
CA VAL A 110 2.48 4.02 -11.83
C VAL A 110 3.98 3.92 -11.56
N VAL A 111 4.58 4.94 -10.94
CA VAL A 111 5.99 4.88 -10.55
C VAL A 111 6.19 3.75 -9.56
N ASP A 112 5.38 3.72 -8.51
CA ASP A 112 5.43 2.68 -7.50
C ASP A 112 5.27 1.27 -8.06
N ALA A 113 4.31 1.01 -8.95
CA ALA A 113 4.15 -0.30 -9.58
C ALA A 113 5.39 -0.77 -10.37
N VAL A 114 6.18 0.17 -10.91
CA VAL A 114 7.42 -0.16 -11.64
C VAL A 114 8.62 -0.29 -10.71
N THR A 115 8.59 0.34 -9.54
CA THR A 115 9.72 0.37 -8.59
C THR A 115 9.56 -0.61 -7.43
N SER A 116 8.33 -0.93 -7.04
CA SER A 116 8.03 -1.81 -5.91
C SER A 116 8.27 -3.28 -6.29
N THR A 117 8.79 -4.03 -5.33
CA THR A 117 8.99 -5.48 -5.47
C THR A 117 7.97 -6.28 -4.67
N HIS A 118 7.28 -5.65 -3.71
CA HIS A 118 6.34 -6.28 -2.80
C HIS A 118 5.22 -5.29 -2.49
N GLN A 119 3.98 -5.70 -2.76
CA GLN A 119 2.73 -4.95 -2.57
C GLN A 119 2.72 -3.52 -3.15
N PRO A 120 2.18 -3.35 -4.37
CA PRO A 120 2.09 -2.02 -4.98
C PRO A 120 1.04 -1.15 -4.28
N LEU A 121 1.31 0.15 -4.15
CA LEU A 121 0.47 1.15 -3.48
C LEU A 121 -0.95 1.25 -4.05
N TRP A 122 -1.20 0.83 -5.28
CA TRP A 122 -2.55 0.83 -5.82
C TRP A 122 -3.44 -0.24 -5.17
N ALA A 123 -2.87 -1.29 -4.54
CA ALA A 123 -3.61 -2.29 -3.79
C ALA A 123 -4.32 -1.67 -2.58
N GLU A 124 -3.72 -0.65 -1.94
CA GLU A 124 -4.33 0.12 -0.85
C GLU A 124 -5.60 0.89 -1.27
N MET A 125 -5.86 1.00 -2.58
CA MET A 125 -7.09 1.61 -3.12
C MET A 125 -8.28 0.64 -3.13
N GLU A 126 -8.13 -0.59 -2.63
CA GLU A 126 -9.21 -1.58 -2.51
C GLU A 126 -10.43 -0.98 -1.81
N GLY A 127 -10.25 -0.41 -0.61
CA GLY A 127 -11.34 0.13 0.20
C GLY A 127 -12.18 1.18 -0.55
N PRO A 128 -11.58 2.27 -1.07
CA PRO A 128 -12.28 3.26 -1.89
C PRO A 128 -12.98 2.68 -3.12
N ILE A 129 -12.33 1.77 -3.86
CA ILE A 129 -12.86 1.23 -5.11
C ILE A 129 -14.02 0.28 -4.85
N MET A 130 -13.86 -0.65 -3.91
CA MET A 130 -14.90 -1.59 -3.52
C MET A 130 -16.10 -0.86 -2.91
N SER A 131 -15.86 0.20 -2.13
CA SER A 131 -16.94 1.05 -1.60
C SER A 131 -17.72 1.78 -2.71
N ALA A 132 -17.02 2.39 -3.66
CA ALA A 132 -17.65 3.06 -4.80
C ALA A 132 -18.44 2.05 -5.67
N PHE A 133 -17.86 0.88 -5.94
CA PHE A 133 -18.52 -0.15 -6.73
C PHE A 133 -19.74 -0.76 -6.02
N ASN A 134 -19.66 -0.97 -4.70
CA ASN A 134 -20.80 -1.40 -3.91
C ASN A 134 -21.95 -0.38 -3.95
N SER A 135 -21.64 0.92 -4.01
CA SER A 135 -22.65 1.97 -4.18
C SER A 135 -23.35 1.89 -5.54
N VAL A 136 -22.63 1.52 -6.60
CA VAL A 136 -23.23 1.22 -7.93
C VAL A 136 -24.24 0.09 -7.80
N LYS A 137 -23.82 -1.04 -7.19
CA LYS A 137 -24.69 -2.21 -7.02
C LYS A 137 -25.94 -1.90 -6.20
N GLN A 138 -25.79 -1.18 -5.09
CA GLN A 138 -26.92 -0.78 -4.26
C GLN A 138 -27.94 0.06 -5.02
N SER A 139 -27.50 1.01 -5.85
CA SER A 139 -28.41 1.79 -6.70
C SER A 139 -29.18 0.91 -7.68
N VAL A 140 -28.52 -0.09 -8.29
CA VAL A 140 -29.19 -1.03 -9.19
C VAL A 140 -30.22 -1.89 -8.45
N TYR A 141 -29.88 -2.43 -7.29
CA TYR A 141 -30.79 -3.29 -6.50
C TYR A 141 -31.96 -2.55 -5.89
N ASN A 142 -31.78 -1.27 -5.58
CA ASN A 142 -32.84 -0.41 -5.06
C ASN A 142 -33.70 0.21 -6.18
N GLY A 143 -33.37 0.00 -7.46
CA GLY A 143 -34.04 0.63 -8.60
C GLY A 143 -33.80 2.14 -8.68
N ASP A 144 -32.71 2.63 -8.08
CA ASP A 144 -32.34 4.03 -7.98
C ASP A 144 -31.50 4.46 -9.19
N ASN A 145 -32.20 4.75 -10.28
CA ASN A 145 -31.59 5.13 -11.55
C ASN A 145 -30.81 6.46 -11.47
N GLU A 146 -31.23 7.37 -10.59
CA GLU A 146 -30.61 8.70 -10.45
C GLU A 146 -29.21 8.55 -9.82
N HIS A 147 -29.12 7.85 -8.69
CA HIS A 147 -27.85 7.64 -8.01
C HIS A 147 -26.94 6.63 -8.72
N PHE A 148 -27.48 5.71 -9.52
CA PHE A 148 -26.68 4.76 -10.28
C PHE A 148 -25.65 5.46 -11.18
N HIS A 149 -26.06 6.48 -11.93
CA HIS A 149 -25.17 7.16 -12.86
C HIS A 149 -24.05 7.93 -12.15
N SER A 150 -24.36 8.61 -11.05
CA SER A 150 -23.33 9.29 -10.25
C SER A 150 -22.38 8.30 -9.59
N ASN A 151 -22.90 7.20 -9.04
CA ASN A 151 -22.09 6.18 -8.38
C ASN A 151 -21.17 5.48 -9.39
N LEU A 152 -21.67 5.19 -10.59
CA LEU A 152 -20.87 4.58 -11.65
C LEU A 152 -19.76 5.53 -12.11
N ASN A 153 -20.05 6.83 -12.28
CA ASN A 153 -19.01 7.80 -12.63
C ASN A 153 -17.94 7.92 -11.54
N SER A 154 -18.32 7.88 -10.26
CA SER A 154 -17.36 7.87 -9.14
C SER A 154 -16.48 6.62 -9.16
N PHE A 155 -17.05 5.44 -9.39
CA PHE A 155 -16.29 4.20 -9.57
C PHE A 155 -15.34 4.30 -10.76
N LEU A 156 -15.81 4.74 -11.93
CA LEU A 156 -14.99 4.87 -13.14
C LEU A 156 -13.83 5.86 -12.93
N SER A 157 -14.04 6.96 -12.21
CA SER A 157 -12.99 7.91 -11.89
C SER A 157 -11.89 7.30 -11.02
N LEU A 158 -12.25 6.51 -10.00
CA LEU A 158 -11.27 5.79 -9.18
C LEU A 158 -10.57 4.68 -9.97
N TYR A 159 -11.31 3.94 -10.78
CA TYR A 159 -10.78 2.90 -11.65
C TYR A 159 -9.75 3.45 -12.63
N GLU A 160 -10.02 4.61 -13.24
CA GLU A 160 -9.10 5.28 -14.17
C GLU A 160 -7.75 5.66 -13.50
N VAL A 161 -7.77 5.98 -12.20
CA VAL A 161 -6.56 6.31 -11.44
C VAL A 161 -5.67 5.09 -11.25
N ILE A 162 -6.24 3.92 -10.94
CA ILE A 162 -5.45 2.71 -10.66
C ILE A 162 -5.17 1.84 -11.90
N TYR A 163 -5.98 1.99 -12.96
CA TYR A 163 -5.91 1.16 -14.16
C TYR A 163 -4.51 1.04 -14.77
N PRO A 164 -3.73 2.14 -14.93
CA PRO A 164 -2.39 2.02 -15.51
C PRO A 164 -1.43 1.20 -14.65
N SER A 165 -1.56 1.25 -13.32
CA SER A 165 -0.75 0.45 -12.39
C SER A 165 -1.18 -1.02 -12.39
N MET A 166 -2.49 -1.28 -12.37
CA MET A 166 -3.03 -2.63 -12.53
C MET A 166 -2.52 -3.30 -13.82
N ARG A 167 -2.40 -2.54 -14.92
CA ARG A 167 -1.88 -3.05 -16.19
C ARG A 167 -0.41 -3.48 -16.14
N LEU A 168 0.36 -2.98 -15.18
CA LEU A 168 1.77 -3.34 -14.99
C LEU A 168 1.88 -4.64 -14.18
N ASP A 169 1.07 -4.77 -13.13
CA ASP A 169 1.21 -5.87 -12.15
C ASP A 169 0.33 -7.09 -12.46
N ILE A 170 -0.75 -6.91 -13.23
CA ILE A 170 -1.73 -7.97 -13.48
C ILE A 170 -1.54 -8.58 -14.87
N PRO A 171 -1.63 -9.92 -15.01
CA PRO A 171 -1.59 -10.58 -16.31
C PRO A 171 -2.59 -9.98 -17.33
N PRO A 172 -2.18 -9.74 -18.59
CA PRO A 172 -3.00 -9.10 -19.60
C PRO A 172 -4.38 -9.74 -19.77
N GLU A 173 -4.47 -11.07 -19.74
CA GLU A 173 -5.73 -11.79 -19.94
C GLU A 173 -6.76 -11.49 -18.85
N ARG A 174 -6.30 -11.30 -17.61
CA ARG A 174 -7.17 -10.94 -16.48
C ARG A 174 -7.59 -9.49 -16.56
N MET A 175 -6.66 -8.63 -16.94
CA MET A 175 -6.93 -7.21 -17.08
C MET A 175 -7.93 -6.94 -18.21
N GLU A 176 -7.80 -7.63 -19.35
CA GLU A 176 -8.77 -7.58 -20.46
C GLU A 176 -10.17 -8.01 -20.03
N LYS A 177 -10.28 -9.05 -19.20
CA LYS A 177 -11.58 -9.52 -18.67
C LYS A 177 -12.26 -8.45 -17.80
N VAL A 178 -11.51 -7.82 -16.90
CA VAL A 178 -12.04 -6.75 -16.04
C VAL A 178 -12.44 -5.54 -16.88
N ASP A 179 -11.58 -5.11 -17.80
CA ASP A 179 -11.83 -3.97 -18.69
C ASP A 179 -13.07 -4.21 -19.56
N ALA A 180 -13.23 -5.40 -20.13
CA ALA A 180 -14.42 -5.76 -20.90
C ALA A 180 -15.71 -5.63 -20.07
N ARG A 181 -15.71 -6.03 -18.79
CA ARG A 181 -16.88 -5.89 -17.91
C ARG A 181 -17.15 -4.44 -17.54
N VAL A 182 -16.11 -3.67 -17.17
CA VAL A 182 -16.23 -2.24 -16.86
C VAL A 182 -16.82 -1.51 -18.07
N ASN A 183 -16.29 -1.75 -19.26
CA ASN A 183 -16.79 -1.17 -20.51
C ASN A 183 -18.23 -1.61 -20.82
N PHE A 184 -18.57 -2.88 -20.59
CA PHE A 184 -19.95 -3.35 -20.76
C PHE A 184 -20.92 -2.60 -19.83
N ILE A 185 -20.59 -2.48 -18.54
CA ILE A 185 -21.43 -1.78 -17.56
C ILE A 185 -21.59 -0.30 -17.93
N ASP A 186 -20.52 0.35 -18.41
CA ASP A 186 -20.54 1.75 -18.81
C ASP A 186 -21.34 1.99 -20.10
N GLN A 187 -21.17 1.15 -21.12
CA GLN A 187 -21.85 1.32 -22.40
C GLN A 187 -23.32 0.88 -22.35
N PHE A 188 -23.64 -0.15 -21.58
CA PHE A 188 -24.96 -0.75 -21.50
C PHE A 188 -25.68 -0.43 -20.18
N ARG A 189 -25.44 0.76 -19.62
CA ARG A 189 -26.11 1.30 -18.42
C ARG A 189 -27.62 1.01 -18.35
N PRO A 190 -28.44 1.24 -19.41
CA PRO A 190 -29.88 0.94 -19.34
C PRO A 190 -30.21 -0.54 -19.20
N GLN A 191 -29.39 -1.42 -19.79
CA GLN A 191 -29.57 -2.88 -19.69
C GLN A 191 -29.20 -3.35 -18.29
N VAL A 192 -28.10 -2.84 -17.73
CA VAL A 192 -27.67 -3.13 -16.34
C VAL A 192 -28.77 -2.75 -15.34
N LEU A 193 -29.46 -1.63 -15.55
CA LEU A 193 -30.55 -1.18 -14.69
C LEU A 193 -31.83 -2.02 -14.82
N SER A 194 -32.11 -2.60 -15.99
CA SER A 194 -33.42 -3.20 -16.30
C SER A 194 -33.42 -4.73 -16.43
N GLN A 195 -32.27 -5.35 -16.65
CA GLN A 195 -32.17 -6.78 -16.96
C GLN A 195 -31.38 -7.52 -15.87
N ALA A 196 -32.03 -8.47 -15.21
CA ALA A 196 -31.38 -9.31 -14.19
C ALA A 196 -30.14 -10.07 -14.71
N SER A 197 -30.14 -10.46 -15.99
CA SER A 197 -28.98 -11.07 -16.64
C SER A 197 -27.78 -10.11 -16.71
N SER A 198 -28.02 -8.83 -17.02
CA SER A 198 -26.97 -7.81 -17.05
C SER A 198 -26.49 -7.43 -15.64
N GLN A 199 -27.32 -7.60 -14.62
CA GLN A 199 -26.91 -7.40 -13.21
C GLN A 199 -25.89 -8.46 -12.75
N GLN A 200 -25.86 -9.64 -13.37
CA GLN A 200 -24.83 -10.66 -13.09
C GLN A 200 -23.42 -10.17 -13.46
N GLU A 201 -23.30 -9.23 -14.40
CA GLU A 201 -22.02 -8.61 -14.75
C GLU A 201 -21.46 -7.75 -13.62
N LEU A 202 -22.32 -7.15 -12.79
CA LEU A 202 -21.91 -6.42 -11.60
C LEU A 202 -21.34 -7.37 -10.54
N GLU A 203 -21.98 -8.51 -10.33
CA GLU A 203 -21.49 -9.53 -9.40
C GLU A 203 -20.16 -10.12 -9.88
N ALA A 204 -20.07 -10.42 -11.18
CA ALA A 204 -18.84 -10.95 -11.76
C ALA A 204 -17.68 -9.95 -11.68
N LEU A 205 -17.93 -8.66 -11.94
CA LEU A 205 -16.92 -7.62 -11.79
C LEU A 205 -16.49 -7.45 -10.33
N GLN A 206 -17.43 -7.50 -9.36
CA GLN A 206 -17.06 -7.44 -7.94
C GLN A 206 -16.09 -8.58 -7.58
N LEU A 207 -16.41 -9.81 -7.99
CA LEU A 207 -15.60 -10.98 -7.70
C LEU A 207 -14.23 -10.89 -8.38
N ASP A 208 -14.19 -10.44 -9.65
CA ASP A 208 -12.94 -10.27 -10.39
C ASP A 208 -12.05 -9.19 -9.71
N LEU A 209 -12.62 -8.07 -9.27
CA LEU A 209 -11.90 -7.01 -8.53
C LEU A 209 -11.42 -7.49 -7.16
N GLN A 210 -12.32 -8.10 -6.38
CA GLN A 210 -11.98 -8.60 -5.04
C GLN A 210 -10.84 -9.61 -5.11
N LYS A 211 -10.90 -10.56 -6.05
CA LYS A 211 -9.83 -11.53 -6.25
C LYS A 211 -8.49 -10.88 -6.62
N ILE A 212 -8.51 -9.80 -7.41
CA ILE A 212 -7.29 -9.07 -7.76
C ILE A 212 -6.67 -8.42 -6.50
N PHE A 213 -7.48 -7.77 -5.67
CA PHE A 213 -6.99 -7.13 -4.44
C PHE A 213 -6.53 -8.16 -3.41
N ASP A 214 -7.31 -9.23 -3.19
CA ASP A 214 -6.95 -10.31 -2.27
C ASP A 214 -5.57 -10.89 -2.60
N GLU A 215 -5.32 -11.22 -3.87
CA GLU A 215 -4.03 -11.79 -4.31
C GLU A 215 -2.85 -10.81 -4.15
N MET A 216 -3.07 -9.50 -4.29
CA MET A 216 -2.02 -8.49 -4.10
C MET A 216 -1.73 -8.22 -2.62
N ASN A 217 -2.70 -8.44 -1.74
CA ASN A 217 -2.58 -8.24 -0.30
C ASN A 217 -2.13 -9.53 0.45
N GLU A 218 -2.31 -10.71 -0.15
CA GLU A 218 -1.94 -12.00 0.45
C GLU A 218 -0.42 -12.20 0.61
N ASP A 219 0.41 -11.53 -0.20
CA ASP A 219 1.88 -11.61 -0.11
C ASP A 219 2.44 -10.98 1.20
N GLU A 220 1.62 -10.26 1.97
CA GLU A 220 1.97 -9.65 3.26
C GLU A 220 1.12 -10.11 4.46
N ALA A 221 0.33 -11.19 4.34
CA ALA A 221 -0.20 -11.88 5.51
C ALA A 221 0.93 -12.60 6.26
N ASP A 222 1.84 -11.81 6.81
CA ASP A 222 3.15 -12.17 7.31
C ASP A 222 2.96 -13.05 8.57
N PRO A 223 3.22 -14.38 8.51
CA PRO A 223 3.11 -15.25 9.67
C PRO A 223 4.02 -14.78 10.81
N SER A 224 5.00 -13.94 10.48
CA SER A 224 5.98 -13.34 11.37
C SER A 224 5.33 -12.49 12.47
N LEU A 225 4.25 -11.72 12.21
CA LEU A 225 3.67 -10.82 13.21
C LEU A 225 2.96 -11.58 14.33
N TRP A 226 2.21 -12.64 13.99
CA TRP A 226 1.64 -13.54 14.99
C TRP A 226 2.73 -14.28 15.75
N TRP A 227 3.77 -14.76 15.06
CA TRP A 227 4.90 -15.42 15.73
C TRP A 227 5.70 -14.47 16.63
N VAL A 228 5.84 -13.19 16.28
CA VAL A 228 6.48 -12.16 17.10
C VAL A 228 5.61 -11.81 18.31
N MET A 229 4.29 -11.69 18.13
CA MET A 229 3.35 -11.46 19.23
C MET A 229 3.31 -12.65 20.19
N ILE A 230 3.28 -13.89 19.66
CA ILE A 230 3.32 -15.13 20.45
C ILE A 230 4.67 -15.28 21.15
N SER A 231 5.79 -15.06 20.47
CA SER A 231 7.13 -15.22 21.07
C SER A 231 7.37 -14.21 22.18
N THR A 232 7.12 -12.92 21.92
CA THR A 232 7.27 -11.85 22.91
C THR A 232 6.28 -12.02 24.06
N GLY A 233 5.01 -12.34 23.76
CA GLY A 233 3.98 -12.61 24.76
C GLY A 233 4.30 -13.82 25.64
N SER A 234 4.86 -14.89 25.07
CA SER A 234 5.21 -16.10 25.81
C SER A 234 6.31 -15.86 26.85
N ILE A 235 7.31 -15.03 26.54
CA ILE A 235 8.40 -14.66 27.47
C ILE A 235 7.84 -13.86 28.65
N ILE A 236 6.92 -12.92 28.40
CA ILE A 236 6.25 -12.15 29.45
C ILE A 236 5.41 -13.06 30.35
N ILE A 237 4.60 -13.94 29.76
CA ILE A 237 3.77 -14.89 30.52
C ILE A 237 4.64 -15.84 31.36
N LEU A 238 5.73 -16.37 30.80
CA LEU A 238 6.66 -17.27 31.50
C LEU A 238 7.36 -16.57 32.67
N THR A 239 7.83 -15.34 32.46
CA THR A 239 8.51 -14.57 33.52
C THR A 239 7.54 -14.20 34.64
N LEU A 240 6.33 -13.74 34.33
CA LEU A 240 5.31 -13.43 35.32
C LEU A 240 4.82 -14.69 36.04
N SER A 241 4.66 -15.81 35.35
CA SER A 241 4.30 -17.10 35.96
C SER A 241 5.39 -17.58 36.93
N TYR A 242 6.67 -17.46 36.55
CA TYR A 242 7.79 -17.83 37.42
C TYR A 242 7.87 -16.95 38.68
N VAL A 243 7.77 -15.63 38.53
CA VAL A 243 7.83 -14.69 39.66
C VAL A 243 6.59 -14.83 40.54
N GLY A 244 5.41 -15.02 39.95
CA GLY A 244 4.16 -15.28 40.66
C GLY A 244 4.22 -16.57 41.49
N TRP A 245 4.72 -17.66 40.91
CA TRP A 245 4.91 -18.92 41.63
C TRP A 245 5.96 -18.81 42.74
N ARG A 246 7.07 -18.09 42.49
CA ARG A 246 8.10 -17.84 43.50
C ARG A 246 7.55 -17.03 44.68
N LYS A 247 6.71 -16.02 44.42
CA LYS A 247 6.03 -15.23 45.46
C LYS A 247 5.06 -16.10 46.26
N TYR A 248 4.21 -16.89 45.58
CA TYR A 248 3.26 -17.79 46.23
C TYR A 248 3.98 -18.77 47.19
N ARG A 249 5.08 -19.37 46.76
CA ARG A 249 5.88 -20.25 47.63
C ARG A 249 6.48 -19.51 48.82
N GLY A 250 7.02 -18.30 48.60
CA GLY A 250 7.60 -17.48 49.66
C GLY A 250 6.60 -17.05 50.73
N ASP A 251 5.37 -16.72 50.35
CA ASP A 251 4.32 -16.34 51.29
C ASP A 251 3.84 -17.56 52.12
N ARG A 252 3.74 -18.75 51.51
CA ARG A 252 3.41 -19.98 52.26
C ARG A 252 4.48 -20.40 53.26
N GLU A 253 5.75 -20.12 52.97
CA GLU A 253 6.84 -20.42 53.91
C GLU A 253 6.85 -19.47 55.11
N LYS A 254 6.52 -18.19 54.89
CA LYS A 254 6.33 -17.20 55.97
C LYS A 254 5.13 -17.54 56.87
N GLU A 255 3.99 -17.94 56.28
CA GLU A 255 2.82 -18.37 57.06
C GLU A 255 3.12 -19.62 57.91
N ARG A 256 3.88 -20.57 57.36
CA ARG A 256 4.27 -21.79 58.06
C ARG A 256 5.26 -21.52 59.21
N ASN A 257 6.19 -20.57 59.04
CA ASN A 257 7.12 -20.20 60.11
C ASN A 257 6.41 -19.40 61.22
N ARG A 258 5.49 -18.49 60.87
CA ARG A 258 4.68 -17.75 61.85
C ARG A 258 3.74 -18.66 62.67
N SER A 259 3.23 -19.72 62.05
CA SER A 259 2.41 -20.74 62.72
C SER A 259 3.20 -21.68 63.63
N ARG A 260 4.54 -21.74 63.48
CA ARG A 260 5.44 -22.50 64.36
C ARG A 260 5.86 -21.67 65.57
N GLU A 261 6.12 -20.37 65.41
CA GLU A 261 6.38 -19.45 66.53
C GLU A 261 5.18 -19.25 67.47
N LEU A 262 3.95 -19.50 67.02
CA LEU A 262 2.73 -19.42 67.85
C LEU A 262 2.42 -20.73 68.61
N LYS A 263 3.23 -21.78 68.43
CA LYS A 263 3.04 -23.11 69.06
C LYS A 263 4.13 -23.48 70.07
N ASP A 264 5.15 -22.65 70.21
CA ASP A 264 6.16 -22.69 71.28
C ASP A 264 5.83 -21.60 72.32
#